data_AF-A0A2X1J8H5-F1
#
_entry.id   AF-A0A2X1J8H5-F1
#
_cell.length_a   1.000
_cell.length_b   1.000
_cell.length_c   1.000
_cell.angle_alpha   90.00
_cell.angle_beta   90.00
_cell.angle_gamma   90.00
#
_symmetry.space_group_name_H-M   'P 1'
#
loop_
_entity.id
_entity.type
_entity.pdbx_description
1 polymer ?
#
loop_
_entity_poly.entity_id
_entity_poly.type
_entity_poly.pdbx_seq_one_letter_code
_entity_poly.pdbx_strand_id
1 'polypeptide(L)'
;MALSLAVLFYGIQSNAFYTKFVAILFVVATVLEIGSLFLIYKWSYGEPLIRLIIAGPILMGCMFLMRTHRLGLVFFAVAIVAIYGQTFPAMLDYPEVVVRLTLWCIVVGLYPTLLMTLIGVLWFPSRAISQMHQALNDRLDDAISHLTDSLAPLPETRIEREALALQKLNVFCLADDANWRTQNAWWQSCVATVTYIYSTLNRYDPTSFADSQAIIEFRQKLASEINKLQHAVAEGQCWQSDWRISESEAMAARECNLENICQTLLQLGQMDPNTPPTPAAKPPSMAADAFTNPDYMRYAVKTLLACLICYTFYSGVDWEGIHTCMLTCVIVANPNVGSSYQKMVLRFGGGLLRRDSGAVIHATGHALAGQYCRIAVCAGTDFPVGRMDCHQL
;
A
#
# COMPACT_ATOMS: atom_id res chain seq x y z
N MET A 1 16.75 2.12 -17.46
CA MET A 1 15.61 2.98 -17.84
C MET A 1 14.26 2.41 -17.40
N ALA A 2 13.85 1.20 -17.81
CA ALA A 2 12.57 0.62 -17.36
C ALA A 2 12.51 0.35 -15.84
N LEU A 3 13.61 -0.13 -15.25
CA LEU A 3 13.71 -0.43 -13.82
C LEU A 3 13.55 0.82 -12.95
N SER A 4 14.19 1.93 -13.30
CA SER A 4 14.08 3.21 -12.57
C SER A 4 12.66 3.79 -12.59
N LEU A 5 11.93 3.58 -13.69
CA LEU A 5 10.54 4.02 -13.82
C LEU A 5 9.59 3.15 -12.98
N ALA A 6 9.82 1.84 -12.95
CA ALA A 6 9.08 0.92 -12.08
C ALA A 6 9.28 1.27 -10.59
N VAL A 7 10.52 1.53 -10.17
CA VAL A 7 10.84 1.95 -8.79
C VAL A 7 10.10 3.23 -8.42
N LEU A 8 10.00 4.22 -9.32
CA LEU A 8 9.22 5.44 -9.08
C LEU A 8 7.72 5.16 -8.94
N PHE A 9 7.14 4.36 -9.84
CA PHE A 9 5.71 4.04 -9.79
C PHE A 9 5.30 3.22 -8.56
N TYR A 10 6.13 2.26 -8.15
CA TYR A 10 5.87 1.46 -6.94
C TYR A 10 6.29 2.19 -5.66
N GLY A 11 7.27 3.09 -5.77
CA GLY A 11 7.78 3.88 -4.65
C GLY A 11 6.81 4.94 -4.18
N ILE A 12 6.14 5.65 -5.10
CA ILE A 12 5.26 6.80 -4.78
C ILE A 12 4.04 6.34 -3.99
N GLN A 13 4.13 6.60 -2.68
CA GLN A 13 3.03 6.47 -1.74
C GLN A 13 2.42 7.84 -1.49
N SER A 14 1.13 7.88 -1.16
CA SER A 14 0.38 9.12 -0.94
C SER A 14 0.93 9.99 0.20
N ASN A 15 1.85 9.48 1.01
CA ASN A 15 2.37 10.16 2.20
C ASN A 15 3.90 10.17 2.23
N ALA A 16 4.45 11.29 2.71
CA ALA A 16 5.89 11.50 2.84
C ALA A 16 6.56 10.48 3.80
N PHE A 17 5.86 10.02 4.85
CA PHE A 17 6.39 9.01 5.77
C PHE A 17 6.54 7.64 5.12
N TYR A 18 5.49 7.13 4.46
CA TYR A 18 5.56 5.86 3.74
C TYR A 18 6.55 5.95 2.58
N THR A 19 6.64 7.10 1.93
CA THR A 19 7.69 7.40 0.95
C THR A 19 9.10 7.24 1.56
N LYS A 20 9.36 7.78 2.75
CA LYS A 20 10.65 7.60 3.46
C LYS A 20 10.90 6.13 3.81
N PHE A 21 9.91 5.43 4.37
CA PHE A 21 10.05 4.03 4.76
C PHE A 21 10.30 3.11 3.56
N VAL A 22 9.49 3.28 2.51
CA VAL A 22 9.63 2.57 1.23
C VAL A 22 10.98 2.89 0.59
N ALA A 23 11.42 4.15 0.65
CA ALA A 23 12.74 4.52 0.15
C ALA A 23 13.89 3.86 0.92
N ILE A 24 13.84 3.80 2.26
CA ILE A 24 14.84 3.06 3.05
C ILE A 24 14.87 1.59 2.64
N LEU A 25 13.69 0.97 2.46
CA LEU A 25 13.60 -0.41 1.97
C LEU A 25 14.21 -0.56 0.57
N PHE A 26 13.96 0.37 -0.35
CA PHE A 26 14.56 0.35 -1.69
C PHE A 26 16.09 0.53 -1.65
N VAL A 27 16.61 1.40 -0.77
CA VAL A 27 18.06 1.58 -0.59
C VAL A 27 18.69 0.28 -0.09
N VAL A 28 18.13 -0.31 0.98
CA VAL A 28 18.62 -1.58 1.55
C VAL A 28 18.53 -2.71 0.53
N ALA A 29 17.42 -2.82 -0.18
CA ALA A 29 17.23 -3.81 -1.24
C ALA A 29 18.28 -3.65 -2.34
N THR A 30 18.47 -2.43 -2.85
CA THR A 30 19.47 -2.14 -3.91
C THR A 30 20.89 -2.51 -3.47
N VAL A 31 21.26 -2.18 -2.22
CA VAL A 31 22.60 -2.51 -1.68
C VAL A 31 22.77 -4.02 -1.52
N LEU A 32 21.79 -4.71 -0.94
CA LEU A 32 21.83 -6.15 -0.73
C LEU A 32 21.87 -6.90 -2.07
N GLU A 33 21.08 -6.45 -3.02
CA GLU A 33 20.97 -7.01 -4.37
C GLU A 33 22.30 -6.89 -5.13
N ILE A 34 22.91 -5.71 -5.18
CA ILE A 34 24.19 -5.55 -5.85
C ILE A 34 25.32 -6.27 -5.10
N GLY A 35 25.32 -6.25 -3.77
CA GLY A 35 26.24 -7.05 -2.97
C GLY A 35 26.15 -8.55 -3.26
N SER A 36 24.93 -9.06 -3.45
CA SER A 36 24.69 -10.45 -3.81
C SER A 36 25.19 -10.78 -5.23
N LEU A 37 25.01 -9.88 -6.21
CA LEU A 37 25.56 -10.06 -7.56
C LEU A 37 27.08 -10.13 -7.56
N PHE A 38 27.76 -9.26 -6.80
CA PHE A 38 29.21 -9.32 -6.64
C PHE A 38 29.68 -10.64 -6.04
N LEU A 39 28.96 -11.13 -5.02
CA LEU A 39 29.29 -12.42 -4.41
C LEU A 39 29.13 -13.56 -5.41
N ILE A 40 28.07 -13.56 -6.22
CA ILE A 40 27.82 -14.58 -7.25
C ILE A 40 28.90 -14.52 -8.33
N TYR A 41 29.27 -13.33 -8.81
CA TYR A 41 30.30 -13.17 -9.84
C TYR A 41 31.67 -13.63 -9.37
N LYS A 42 32.02 -13.42 -8.11
CA LYS A 42 33.29 -13.90 -7.54
C LYS A 42 33.49 -15.40 -7.75
N TRP A 43 32.42 -16.19 -7.69
CA TRP A 43 32.48 -17.65 -7.77
C TRP A 43 32.04 -18.22 -9.13
N SER A 44 31.37 -17.43 -9.97
CA SER A 44 30.64 -17.95 -11.16
C SER A 44 30.97 -17.22 -12.47
N TYR A 45 32.00 -16.38 -12.50
CA TYR A 45 32.29 -15.54 -13.67
C TYR A 45 32.57 -16.37 -14.94
N GLY A 46 33.39 -17.42 -14.82
CA GLY A 46 33.83 -18.24 -15.96
C GLY A 46 32.86 -19.36 -16.36
N GLU A 47 31.86 -19.67 -15.54
CA GLU A 47 31.05 -20.88 -15.72
C GLU A 47 29.54 -20.55 -15.70
N PRO A 48 28.87 -20.57 -16.86
CA PRO A 48 27.46 -20.20 -16.96
C PRO A 48 26.53 -21.14 -16.18
N LEU A 49 26.90 -22.43 -16.03
CA LEU A 49 26.13 -23.41 -15.27
C LEU A 49 26.14 -23.14 -13.76
N ILE A 50 27.28 -22.74 -13.19
CA ILE A 50 27.39 -22.40 -11.76
C ILE A 50 26.49 -21.22 -11.44
N ARG A 51 26.43 -20.24 -12.34
CA ARG A 51 25.59 -19.06 -12.22
C ARG A 51 24.11 -19.41 -12.15
N LEU A 52 23.66 -20.38 -12.95
CA LEU A 52 22.29 -20.88 -12.94
C LEU A 52 21.96 -21.65 -11.65
N ILE A 53 22.88 -22.49 -11.17
CA ILE A 53 22.71 -23.26 -9.93
C ILE A 53 22.58 -22.34 -8.72
N ILE A 54 23.26 -21.19 -8.70
CA ILE A 54 23.17 -20.23 -7.59
C ILE A 54 21.94 -19.32 -7.75
N ALA A 55 21.64 -18.85 -8.96
CA ALA A 55 20.50 -17.97 -9.21
C ALA A 55 19.15 -18.68 -9.02
N GLY A 56 19.07 -19.98 -9.29
CA GLY A 56 17.84 -20.77 -9.17
C GLY A 56 17.24 -20.77 -7.75
N PRO A 57 17.98 -21.17 -6.71
CA PRO A 57 17.53 -21.11 -5.32
C PRO A 57 17.20 -19.68 -4.85
N ILE A 58 17.97 -18.68 -5.29
CA ILE A 58 17.70 -17.26 -4.96
C ILE A 58 16.36 -16.83 -5.55
N LEU A 59 16.13 -17.12 -6.84
CA LEU A 59 14.87 -16.83 -7.51
C LEU A 59 13.70 -17.54 -6.79
N MET A 60 13.84 -18.84 -6.52
CA MET A 60 12.81 -19.62 -5.85
C MET A 60 12.47 -19.04 -4.47
N GLY A 61 13.49 -18.70 -3.68
CA GLY A 61 13.31 -18.07 -2.37
C GLY A 61 12.62 -16.71 -2.47
N CYS A 62 13.02 -15.87 -3.43
CA CYS A 62 12.39 -14.56 -3.64
C CYS A 62 10.94 -14.69 -4.12
N MET A 63 10.62 -15.62 -5.01
CA MET A 63 9.25 -15.87 -5.48
C MET A 63 8.35 -16.46 -4.38
N PHE A 64 8.91 -17.26 -3.47
CA PHE A 64 8.21 -17.74 -2.28
C PHE A 64 7.92 -16.59 -1.32
N LEU A 65 8.95 -15.81 -0.96
CA LEU A 65 8.82 -14.65 -0.06
C LEU A 65 7.92 -13.55 -0.64
N MET A 66 7.85 -13.43 -1.97
CA MET A 66 6.92 -12.53 -2.64
C MET A 66 5.46 -12.79 -2.27
N ARG A 67 5.08 -14.07 -2.07
CA ARG A 67 3.68 -14.43 -1.72
C ARG A 67 3.44 -14.56 -0.24
N THR A 68 4.46 -14.90 0.54
CA THR A 68 4.30 -15.13 1.97
C THR A 68 4.57 -13.89 2.80
N HIS A 69 5.46 -12.98 2.38
CA HIS A 69 5.85 -11.81 3.16
C HIS A 69 5.04 -10.56 2.79
N ARG A 70 4.73 -9.71 3.79
CA ARG A 70 4.04 -8.42 3.56
C ARG A 70 4.74 -7.49 2.58
N LEU A 71 6.06 -7.49 2.60
CA LEU A 71 6.90 -6.74 1.66
C LEU A 71 7.14 -7.52 0.34
N GLY A 72 6.16 -8.29 -0.11
CA GLY A 72 6.33 -9.21 -1.24
C GLY A 72 6.84 -8.54 -2.53
N LEU A 73 6.44 -7.30 -2.79
CA LEU A 73 6.91 -6.51 -3.93
C LEU A 73 8.42 -6.20 -3.89
N VAL A 74 9.02 -6.11 -2.70
CA VAL A 74 10.47 -5.90 -2.57
C VAL A 74 11.22 -7.16 -3.01
N PHE A 75 10.78 -8.34 -2.55
CA PHE A 75 11.37 -9.62 -2.98
C PHE A 75 11.18 -9.88 -4.47
N PHE A 76 10.07 -9.42 -5.05
CA PHE A 76 9.86 -9.45 -6.49
C PHE A 76 10.87 -8.59 -7.26
N ALA A 77 11.17 -7.37 -6.78
CA ALA A 77 12.20 -6.53 -7.39
C ALA A 77 13.58 -7.19 -7.32
N VAL A 78 13.93 -7.75 -6.14
CA VAL A 78 15.17 -8.49 -5.94
C VAL A 78 15.26 -9.71 -6.86
N ALA A 79 14.16 -10.45 -7.08
CA ALA A 79 14.11 -11.58 -8.00
C ALA A 79 14.45 -11.18 -9.44
N ILE A 80 13.87 -10.07 -9.92
CA ILE A 80 14.12 -9.55 -11.28
C ILE A 80 15.60 -9.26 -11.48
N VAL A 81 16.22 -8.56 -10.53
CA VAL A 81 17.62 -8.16 -10.69
C VAL A 81 18.57 -9.32 -10.42
N ALA A 82 18.23 -10.22 -9.49
CA ALA A 82 19.01 -11.44 -9.27
C ALA A 82 19.12 -12.30 -10.53
N ILE A 83 18.05 -12.42 -11.33
CA ILE A 83 18.10 -13.10 -12.64
C ILE A 83 18.80 -12.23 -13.68
N TYR A 84 18.34 -10.99 -13.86
CA TYR A 84 18.81 -10.13 -14.96
C TYR A 84 20.30 -9.79 -14.83
N GLY A 85 20.79 -9.65 -13.61
CA GLY A 85 22.21 -9.48 -13.33
C GLY A 85 23.05 -10.63 -13.90
N GLN A 86 22.56 -11.87 -13.86
CA GLN A 86 23.30 -13.02 -14.41
C GLN A 86 23.48 -12.98 -15.93
N THR A 87 22.81 -12.08 -16.64
CA THR A 87 23.02 -11.91 -18.08
C THR A 87 24.28 -11.10 -18.38
N PHE A 88 24.71 -10.20 -17.49
CA PHE A 88 25.86 -9.31 -17.78
C PHE A 88 27.18 -10.06 -18.03
N PRO A 89 27.55 -11.09 -17.25
CA PRO A 89 28.78 -11.85 -17.52
C PRO A 89 28.72 -12.69 -18.80
N ALA A 90 27.53 -12.96 -19.35
CA ALA A 90 27.41 -13.65 -20.64
C ALA A 90 27.59 -12.70 -21.83
N MET A 91 27.13 -11.44 -21.70
CA MET A 91 27.19 -10.47 -22.79
C MET A 91 28.53 -9.73 -22.90
N LEU A 92 29.34 -9.75 -21.85
CA LEU A 92 30.55 -8.92 -21.75
C LEU A 92 31.74 -9.76 -21.33
N ASP A 93 32.66 -10.00 -22.27
CA ASP A 93 33.91 -10.75 -22.00
C ASP A 93 34.89 -10.00 -21.09
N TYR A 94 34.68 -8.69 -20.88
CA TYR A 94 35.55 -7.83 -20.09
C TYR A 94 35.06 -7.67 -18.64
N PRO A 95 35.72 -8.27 -17.64
CA PRO A 95 35.27 -8.25 -16.24
C PRO A 95 35.22 -6.83 -15.66
N GLU A 96 36.13 -5.95 -16.08
CA GLU A 96 36.15 -4.55 -15.65
C GLU A 96 34.89 -3.79 -16.08
N VAL A 97 34.34 -4.12 -17.26
CA VAL A 97 33.12 -3.49 -17.79
C VAL A 97 31.91 -4.02 -17.03
N VAL A 98 31.85 -5.32 -16.75
CA VAL A 98 30.78 -5.94 -15.95
C VAL A 98 30.71 -5.34 -14.55
N VAL A 99 31.86 -5.21 -13.88
CA VAL A 99 31.94 -4.57 -12.54
C VAL A 99 31.48 -3.12 -12.60
N ARG A 100 31.96 -2.35 -13.59
CA ARG A 100 31.57 -0.94 -13.75
C ARG A 100 30.08 -0.79 -14.00
N LEU A 101 29.49 -1.63 -14.87
CA LEU A 101 28.06 -1.61 -15.17
C LEU A 101 27.23 -1.95 -13.93
N THR A 102 27.67 -2.96 -13.16
CA THR A 102 27.02 -3.39 -11.91
C THR A 102 27.07 -2.30 -10.85
N LEU A 103 28.18 -1.56 -10.72
CA LEU A 103 28.26 -0.39 -9.83
C LEU A 103 27.34 0.73 -10.28
N TRP A 104 27.21 0.98 -11.58
CA TRP A 104 26.26 1.96 -12.11
C TRP A 104 24.80 1.59 -11.83
N CYS A 105 24.46 0.29 -11.71
CA CYS A 105 23.12 -0.13 -11.30
C CYS A 105 22.75 0.37 -9.90
N ILE A 106 23.71 0.48 -8.97
CA ILE A 106 23.48 1.10 -7.65
C ILE A 106 23.02 2.54 -7.85
N VAL A 107 23.75 3.32 -8.66
CA VAL A 107 23.42 4.73 -8.91
C VAL A 107 22.04 4.85 -9.56
N VAL A 108 21.73 3.99 -10.52
CA VAL A 108 20.43 3.96 -11.22
C VAL A 108 19.27 3.60 -10.28
N GLY A 109 19.48 2.77 -9.26
CA GLY A 109 18.47 2.44 -8.24
C GLY A 109 18.34 3.48 -7.12
N LEU A 110 19.47 4.00 -6.65
CA LEU A 110 19.51 4.98 -5.56
C LEU A 110 19.07 6.37 -6.00
N TYR A 111 19.41 6.81 -7.22
CA TYR A 111 19.12 8.16 -7.67
C TYR A 111 17.61 8.50 -7.72
N PRO A 112 16.73 7.65 -8.30
CA PRO A 112 15.29 7.88 -8.25
C PRO A 112 14.74 7.85 -6.83
N THR A 113 15.26 6.95 -5.98
CA THR A 113 14.85 6.82 -4.58
C THR A 113 15.21 8.07 -3.76
N LEU A 114 16.42 8.61 -3.99
CA LEU A 114 16.89 9.86 -3.40
C LEU A 114 16.04 11.03 -3.90
N LEU A 115 15.82 11.15 -5.21
CA LEU A 115 15.02 12.22 -5.79
C LEU A 115 13.59 12.20 -5.25
N MET A 116 12.99 11.02 -5.17
CA MET A 116 11.64 10.80 -4.66
C MET A 116 11.53 11.18 -3.17
N THR A 117 12.50 10.81 -2.34
CA THR A 117 12.52 11.22 -0.92
C THR A 117 12.76 12.71 -0.75
N LEU A 118 13.66 13.29 -1.55
CA LEU A 118 13.97 14.71 -1.49
C LEU A 118 12.73 15.54 -1.90
N ILE A 119 12.03 15.15 -2.96
CA ILE A 119 10.75 15.78 -3.36
C ILE A 119 9.70 15.56 -2.26
N GLY A 120 9.51 14.33 -1.78
CA GLY A 120 8.50 14.03 -0.76
C GLY A 120 8.70 14.77 0.55
N VAL A 121 9.96 15.05 0.93
CA VAL A 121 10.30 15.78 2.16
C VAL A 121 10.29 17.30 1.96
N LEU A 122 10.84 17.77 0.84
CA LEU A 122 11.03 19.20 0.59
C LEU A 122 9.74 19.89 0.11
N TRP A 123 8.92 19.21 -0.69
CA TRP A 123 7.69 19.78 -1.28
C TRP A 123 6.42 19.47 -0.49
N PHE A 124 6.37 18.37 0.27
CA PHE A 124 5.23 18.03 1.13
C PHE A 124 5.63 17.94 2.61
N PRO A 125 6.13 19.02 3.23
CA PRO A 125 6.44 19.05 4.66
C PRO A 125 5.17 19.08 5.54
N SER A 126 3.96 18.96 4.97
CA SER A 126 2.72 19.00 5.73
C SER A 126 2.70 17.85 6.73
N ARG A 127 2.79 18.20 8.02
CA ARG A 127 2.71 17.26 9.14
C ARG A 127 1.35 16.57 9.07
N ALA A 128 1.33 15.25 9.08
CA ALA A 128 0.09 14.46 9.02
C ALA A 128 -0.92 14.89 10.10
N ILE A 129 -0.41 15.35 11.24
CA ILE A 129 -1.16 15.90 12.36
C ILE A 129 -2.01 17.11 11.98
N SER A 130 -1.45 18.06 11.23
CA SER A 130 -2.19 19.26 10.82
C SER A 130 -3.36 18.92 9.90
N GLN A 131 -3.15 17.96 8.99
CA GLN A 131 -4.21 17.43 8.14
C GLN A 131 -5.26 16.66 8.96
N MET A 132 -4.84 16.00 10.05
CA MET A 132 -5.75 15.28 10.94
C MET A 132 -6.66 16.22 11.71
N HIS A 133 -6.09 17.26 12.31
CA HIS A 133 -6.86 18.25 13.06
C HIS A 133 -7.84 18.96 12.13
N GLN A 134 -7.39 19.35 10.93
CA GLN A 134 -8.25 19.98 9.94
C GLN A 134 -9.39 19.03 9.49
N ALA A 135 -9.08 17.77 9.16
CA ALA A 135 -10.09 16.82 8.75
C ALA A 135 -11.12 16.52 9.85
N LEU A 136 -10.68 16.37 11.11
CA LEU A 136 -11.57 16.19 12.27
C LEU A 136 -12.45 17.42 12.48
N ASN A 137 -11.88 18.63 12.41
CA ASN A 137 -12.62 19.87 12.58
C ASN A 137 -13.66 20.06 11.48
N ASP A 138 -13.31 19.81 10.22
CA ASP A 138 -14.24 19.90 9.09
C ASP A 138 -15.43 18.93 9.25
N ARG A 139 -15.20 17.71 9.80
CA ARG A 139 -16.29 16.75 10.06
C ARG A 139 -17.16 17.18 11.24
N LEU A 140 -16.55 17.73 12.29
CA LEU A 140 -17.28 18.24 13.45
C LEU A 140 -18.13 19.47 13.09
N ASP A 141 -17.60 20.38 12.25
CA ASP A 141 -18.34 21.51 11.69
C ASP A 141 -19.54 21.05 10.86
N ASP A 142 -19.32 20.12 9.92
CA ASP A 142 -20.41 19.53 9.13
C ASP A 142 -21.47 18.91 10.08
N ALA A 143 -21.05 18.18 11.11
CA ALA A 143 -21.97 17.55 12.07
C ALA A 143 -22.77 18.58 12.90
N ILE A 144 -22.15 19.67 13.35
CA ILE A 144 -22.84 20.78 14.04
C ILE A 144 -23.84 21.46 13.09
N SER A 145 -23.48 21.62 11.82
CA SER A 145 -24.38 22.21 10.82
C SER A 145 -25.63 21.35 10.62
N HIS A 146 -25.51 20.02 10.52
CA HIS A 146 -26.66 19.10 10.45
C HIS A 146 -27.50 19.06 11.73
N LEU A 147 -26.93 19.41 12.89
CA LEU A 147 -27.65 19.51 14.16
C LEU A 147 -28.48 20.79 14.27
N THR A 148 -28.02 21.87 13.63
CA THR A 148 -28.60 23.22 13.74
C THR A 148 -29.53 23.55 12.57
N ASP A 149 -29.10 23.21 11.35
CA ASP A 149 -29.78 23.49 10.09
C ASP A 149 -30.32 22.21 9.44
N SER A 150 -31.47 22.31 8.78
CA SER A 150 -32.00 21.20 7.97
C SER A 150 -31.25 21.15 6.64
N LEU A 151 -30.20 20.34 6.60
CA LEU A 151 -29.36 20.13 5.44
C LEU A 151 -29.70 18.79 4.77
N ALA A 152 -29.60 18.74 3.44
CA ALA A 152 -29.83 17.50 2.69
C ALA A 152 -28.82 16.42 3.12
N PRO A 153 -29.25 15.18 3.35
CA PRO A 153 -28.36 14.11 3.81
C PRO A 153 -27.30 13.80 2.75
N LEU A 154 -26.05 13.69 3.19
CA LEU A 154 -24.93 13.30 2.36
C LEU A 154 -25.00 11.80 2.03
N PRO A 155 -24.51 11.38 0.84
CA PRO A 155 -24.52 9.98 0.43
C PRO A 155 -23.60 9.12 1.30
N GLU A 156 -24.06 7.92 1.69
CA GLU A 156 -23.34 7.01 2.60
C GLU A 156 -21.94 6.61 2.09
N THR A 157 -21.80 6.44 0.77
CA THR A 157 -20.51 6.13 0.13
C THR A 157 -19.44 7.20 0.36
N ARG A 158 -19.84 8.47 0.55
CA ARG A 158 -18.92 9.55 0.89
C ARG A 158 -18.46 9.43 2.33
N ILE A 159 -19.37 9.15 3.25
CA ILE A 159 -19.09 8.97 4.68
C ILE A 159 -18.13 7.80 4.91
N GLU A 160 -18.38 6.66 4.26
CA GLU A 160 -17.48 5.50 4.33
C GLU A 160 -16.06 5.85 3.83
N ARG A 161 -15.97 6.56 2.71
CA ARG A 161 -14.68 6.97 2.13
C ARG A 161 -13.93 7.94 3.04
N GLU A 162 -14.64 8.88 3.66
CA GLU A 162 -14.07 9.85 4.61
C GLU A 162 -13.66 9.20 5.94
N ALA A 163 -14.46 8.27 6.46
CA ALA A 163 -14.12 7.47 7.64
C ALA A 163 -12.84 6.63 7.41
N LEU A 164 -12.73 5.99 6.25
CA LEU A 164 -11.54 5.25 5.85
C LEU A 164 -10.33 6.18 5.67
N ALA A 165 -10.53 7.39 5.17
CA ALA A 165 -9.47 8.39 5.04
C ALA A 165 -8.93 8.82 6.42
N LEU A 166 -9.81 9.10 7.39
CA LEU A 166 -9.44 9.42 8.77
C LEU A 166 -8.68 8.26 9.45
N GLN A 167 -9.14 7.02 9.26
CA GLN A 167 -8.46 5.86 9.83
C GLN A 167 -7.05 5.68 9.25
N LYS A 168 -6.89 5.87 7.94
CA LYS A 168 -5.56 5.90 7.29
C LYS A 168 -4.71 7.04 7.82
N LEU A 169 -5.30 8.22 8.01
CA LEU A 169 -4.57 9.38 8.51
C LEU A 169 -4.08 9.21 9.95
N ASN A 170 -4.86 8.56 10.80
CA ASN A 170 -4.44 8.22 12.15
C ASN A 170 -3.20 7.28 12.17
N VAL A 171 -3.14 6.31 11.24
CA VAL A 171 -1.93 5.48 11.06
C VAL A 171 -0.74 6.33 10.63
N PHE A 172 -0.96 7.41 9.87
CA PHE A 172 0.11 8.34 9.51
C PHE A 172 0.58 9.19 10.70
N CYS A 173 -0.34 9.69 11.54
CA CYS A 173 0.02 10.46 12.75
C CYS A 173 0.80 9.62 13.76
N LEU A 174 0.42 8.34 13.91
CA LEU A 174 1.18 7.36 14.69
C LEU A 174 2.61 7.21 14.23
N ALA A 175 2.92 7.48 12.96
CA ALA A 175 4.27 7.34 12.45
C ALA A 175 5.11 8.62 12.59
N ASP A 176 4.46 9.78 12.68
CA ASP A 176 5.12 11.10 12.63
C ASP A 176 5.48 11.66 14.02
N ASP A 177 4.66 11.39 15.06
CA ASP A 177 4.78 12.06 16.38
C ASP A 177 4.81 11.09 17.57
N ALA A 178 5.72 11.32 18.51
CA ALA A 178 5.85 10.51 19.73
C ALA A 178 4.73 10.76 20.76
N ASN A 179 4.21 11.99 20.86
CA ASN A 179 3.09 12.34 21.73
C ASN A 179 1.81 11.68 21.22
N TRP A 180 1.57 11.73 19.90
CA TRP A 180 0.43 11.05 19.27
C TRP A 180 0.48 9.54 19.49
N ARG A 181 1.67 8.92 19.38
CA ARG A 181 1.86 7.49 19.70
C ARG A 181 1.52 7.17 21.15
N THR A 182 1.90 8.05 22.08
CA THR A 182 1.65 7.85 23.52
C THR A 182 0.16 7.89 23.82
N GLN A 183 -0.57 8.78 23.16
CA GLN A 183 -2.02 8.99 23.32
C GLN A 183 -2.85 8.27 22.24
N ASN A 184 -2.30 7.23 21.60
CA ASN A 184 -2.94 6.58 20.45
C ASN A 184 -4.34 6.04 20.76
N ALA A 185 -4.54 5.48 21.96
CA ALA A 185 -5.83 4.95 22.38
C ALA A 185 -6.90 6.04 22.38
N TRP A 186 -6.57 7.23 22.91
CA TRP A 186 -7.48 8.36 22.92
C TRP A 186 -7.77 8.88 21.51
N TRP A 187 -6.76 9.05 20.66
CA TRP A 187 -6.95 9.50 19.28
C TRP A 187 -7.75 8.51 18.43
N GLN A 188 -7.58 7.20 18.63
CA GLN A 188 -8.41 6.17 17.98
C GLN A 188 -9.88 6.28 18.41
N SER A 189 -10.13 6.43 19.71
CA SER A 189 -11.48 6.66 20.22
C SER A 189 -12.07 7.96 19.70
N CYS A 190 -11.29 9.04 19.64
CA CYS A 190 -11.72 10.33 19.08
C CYS A 190 -12.16 10.18 17.61
N VAL A 191 -11.37 9.51 16.77
CA VAL A 191 -11.72 9.25 15.36
C VAL A 191 -13.01 8.43 15.23
N ALA A 192 -13.15 7.38 16.04
CA ALA A 192 -14.35 6.55 16.05
C ALA A 192 -15.59 7.35 16.48
N THR A 193 -15.47 8.14 17.55
CA THR A 193 -16.54 9.01 18.07
C THR A 193 -16.93 10.07 17.05
N VAL A 194 -15.98 10.80 16.44
CA VAL A 194 -16.28 11.82 15.42
C VAL A 194 -16.96 11.19 14.20
N THR A 195 -16.49 10.02 13.74
CA THR A 195 -17.12 9.29 12.63
C THR A 195 -18.55 8.87 12.97
N TYR A 196 -18.77 8.41 14.21
CA TYR A 196 -20.09 8.03 14.70
C TYR A 196 -21.05 9.23 14.79
N ILE A 197 -20.59 10.36 15.35
CA ILE A 197 -21.34 11.62 15.43
C ILE A 197 -21.72 12.10 14.03
N TYR A 198 -20.73 12.17 13.13
CA TYR A 198 -20.93 12.62 11.76
C TYR A 198 -21.96 11.76 11.00
N SER A 199 -21.84 10.42 11.07
CA SER A 199 -22.77 9.51 10.40
C SER A 199 -24.19 9.55 10.98
N THR A 200 -24.32 9.70 12.30
CA THR A 200 -25.61 9.74 12.99
C THR A 200 -26.32 11.08 12.76
N LEU A 201 -25.59 12.20 12.86
CA LEU A 201 -26.15 13.54 12.63
C LEU A 201 -26.48 13.79 11.15
N ASN A 202 -25.78 13.16 10.21
CA ASN A 202 -26.16 13.23 8.79
C ASN A 202 -27.56 12.67 8.49
N ARG A 203 -28.09 11.77 9.33
CA ARG A 203 -29.44 11.22 9.22
C ARG A 203 -30.47 11.95 10.08
N TYR A 204 -30.04 12.93 10.87
CA TYR A 204 -30.90 13.65 11.80
C TYR A 204 -31.61 14.81 11.09
N ASP A 205 -32.93 14.88 11.21
CA ASP A 205 -33.70 16.01 10.69
C ASP A 205 -34.16 16.91 11.85
N PRO A 206 -33.62 18.14 11.96
CA PRO A 206 -33.95 19.02 13.06
C PRO A 206 -35.43 19.46 13.06
N THR A 207 -36.13 19.42 11.92
CA THR A 207 -37.52 19.88 11.78
C THR A 207 -38.54 18.95 12.45
N SER A 208 -38.18 17.68 12.63
CA SER A 208 -39.05 16.66 13.22
C SER A 208 -39.38 16.87 14.71
N PHE A 209 -38.64 17.74 15.40
CA PHE A 209 -38.80 18.03 16.84
C PHE A 209 -38.85 19.53 17.16
N ALA A 210 -39.29 20.37 16.21
CA ALA A 210 -39.28 21.82 16.33
C ALA A 210 -40.17 22.38 17.46
N ASP A 211 -41.13 21.61 17.95
CA ASP A 211 -42.14 22.07 18.93
C ASP A 211 -41.72 21.94 20.40
N SER A 212 -40.66 21.19 20.69
CA SER A 212 -40.24 20.88 22.07
C SER A 212 -39.07 21.75 22.53
N GLN A 213 -39.35 22.74 23.37
CA GLN A 213 -38.33 23.67 23.92
C GLN A 213 -37.18 22.93 24.64
N ALA A 214 -37.48 21.85 25.37
CA ALA A 214 -36.46 21.04 26.06
C ALA A 214 -35.47 20.37 25.10
N ILE A 215 -35.91 20.00 23.90
CA ILE A 215 -35.07 19.40 22.86
C ILE A 215 -34.17 20.46 22.23
N ILE A 216 -34.67 21.68 22.03
CA ILE A 216 -33.89 22.80 21.50
C ILE A 216 -32.76 23.18 22.46
N GLU A 217 -33.06 23.32 23.76
CA GLU A 217 -32.05 23.59 24.79
C GLU A 217 -31.01 22.48 24.87
N PHE A 218 -31.44 21.22 24.78
CA PHE A 218 -30.54 20.07 24.74
C PHE A 218 -29.63 20.07 23.50
N ARG A 219 -30.17 20.35 22.31
CA ARG A 219 -29.37 20.47 21.07
C ARG A 219 -28.32 21.57 21.17
N GLN A 220 -28.66 22.72 21.74
CA GLN A 220 -27.70 23.81 21.96
C GLN A 220 -26.58 23.40 22.92
N LYS A 221 -26.91 22.70 24.01
CA LYS A 221 -25.88 22.15 24.92
C LYS A 221 -25.00 21.13 24.22
N LEU A 222 -25.57 20.21 23.45
CA LEU A 222 -24.82 19.22 22.68
C LEU A 222 -23.88 19.89 21.66
N ALA A 223 -24.38 20.88 20.91
CA ALA A 223 -23.56 21.68 19.99
C ALA A 223 -22.40 22.37 20.73
N SER A 224 -22.64 22.89 21.94
CA SER A 224 -21.58 23.54 22.73
C SER A 224 -20.49 22.55 23.18
N GLU A 225 -20.85 21.33 23.54
CA GLU A 225 -19.87 20.29 23.92
C GLU A 225 -19.07 19.81 22.68
N ILE A 226 -19.71 19.67 21.52
CA ILE A 226 -19.01 19.33 20.27
C ILE A 226 -18.02 20.46 19.88
N ASN A 227 -18.40 21.73 20.06
CA ASN A 227 -17.50 22.87 19.83
C ASN A 227 -16.30 22.86 20.80
N LYS A 228 -16.49 22.49 22.06
CA LYS A 228 -15.36 22.34 23.02
C LYS A 228 -14.41 21.23 22.60
N LEU A 229 -14.94 20.09 22.13
CA LEU A 229 -14.14 19.00 21.56
C LEU A 229 -13.34 19.49 20.34
N GLN A 230 -13.99 20.21 19.42
CA GLN A 230 -13.35 20.77 18.22
C GLN A 230 -12.21 21.72 18.57
N HIS A 231 -12.41 22.61 19.56
CA HIS A 231 -11.37 23.54 20.00
C HIS A 231 -10.15 22.80 20.60
N ALA A 232 -10.39 21.78 21.43
CA ALA A 232 -9.32 20.96 21.99
C ALA A 232 -8.54 20.20 20.91
N VAL A 233 -9.25 19.66 19.89
CA VAL A 233 -8.62 18.99 18.74
C VAL A 233 -7.81 19.97 17.89
N ALA A 234 -8.30 21.19 17.67
CA ALA A 234 -7.56 22.24 16.95
C ALA A 234 -6.23 22.59 17.63
N GLU A 235 -6.22 22.64 18.97
CA GLU A 235 -5.02 22.87 19.78
C GLU A 235 -4.12 21.63 19.93
N GLY A 236 -4.58 20.46 19.47
CA GLY A 236 -3.85 19.19 19.59
C GLY A 236 -3.83 18.61 21.00
N GLN A 237 -4.82 18.95 21.82
CA GLN A 237 -4.96 18.44 23.19
C GLN A 237 -6.06 17.38 23.28
N CYS A 238 -5.90 16.45 24.21
CA CYS A 238 -6.95 15.50 24.54
C CYS A 238 -8.06 16.21 25.30
N TRP A 239 -9.25 16.28 24.70
CA TRP A 239 -10.44 16.80 25.36
C TRP A 239 -10.87 15.90 26.52
N GLN A 240 -11.13 16.52 27.67
CA GLN A 240 -11.75 15.90 28.84
C GLN A 240 -12.95 16.75 29.26
N SER A 241 -14.04 16.09 29.61
CA SER A 241 -15.29 16.77 29.95
C SER A 241 -15.86 16.29 31.27
N ASP A 242 -16.20 17.23 32.14
CA ASP A 242 -17.03 16.99 33.33
C ASP A 242 -18.54 17.02 33.02
N TRP A 243 -18.90 16.97 31.73
CA TRP A 243 -20.30 17.03 31.31
C TRP A 243 -21.08 15.86 31.91
N ARG A 244 -22.26 16.16 32.46
CA ARG A 244 -23.20 15.19 33.02
C ARG A 244 -24.58 15.47 32.45
N ILE A 245 -25.24 14.44 31.97
CA ILE A 245 -26.60 14.51 31.43
C ILE A 245 -27.58 14.46 32.60
N SER A 246 -28.48 15.43 32.68
CA SER A 246 -29.59 15.41 33.64
C SER A 246 -30.67 14.41 33.22
N GLU A 247 -31.49 13.88 34.14
CA GLU A 247 -32.56 12.91 33.79
C GLU A 247 -33.54 13.45 32.74
N SER A 248 -33.85 14.76 32.78
CA SER A 248 -34.69 15.42 31.78
C SER A 248 -34.03 15.49 30.39
N GLU A 249 -32.71 15.64 30.33
CA GLU A 249 -31.94 15.67 29.10
C GLU A 249 -31.75 14.26 28.52
N ALA A 250 -31.65 13.23 29.37
CA ALA A 250 -31.61 11.84 28.93
C ALA A 250 -32.93 11.41 28.28
N MET A 251 -34.07 11.88 28.79
CA MET A 251 -35.37 11.66 28.14
C MET A 251 -35.46 12.38 26.79
N ALA A 252 -35.05 13.65 26.71
CA ALA A 252 -35.01 14.38 25.43
C ALA A 252 -34.06 13.74 24.40
N ALA A 253 -32.92 13.21 24.86
CA ALA A 253 -31.96 12.49 24.02
C ALA A 253 -32.53 11.18 23.48
N ARG A 254 -33.34 10.45 24.28
CA ARG A 254 -34.05 9.24 23.86
C ARG A 254 -35.11 9.53 22.81
N GLU A 255 -35.90 10.58 23.03
CA GLU A 255 -36.92 11.02 22.07
C GLU A 255 -36.31 11.42 20.72
N CYS A 256 -35.11 12.00 20.75
CA CYS A 256 -34.38 12.39 19.54
C CYS A 256 -33.49 11.29 18.93
N ASN A 257 -33.42 10.09 19.53
CA ASN A 257 -32.44 9.04 19.19
C ASN A 257 -30.96 9.49 19.25
N LEU A 258 -30.64 10.50 20.06
CA LEU A 258 -29.29 11.04 20.25
C LEU A 258 -28.59 10.49 21.51
N GLU A 259 -29.24 9.62 22.29
CA GLU A 259 -28.67 9.05 23.53
C GLU A 259 -27.29 8.41 23.31
N ASN A 260 -27.12 7.68 22.20
CA ASN A 260 -25.86 7.01 21.88
C ASN A 260 -24.72 8.00 21.56
N ILE A 261 -25.03 9.15 20.95
CA ILE A 261 -24.04 10.21 20.71
C ILE A 261 -23.56 10.76 22.05
N CYS A 262 -24.49 11.01 22.98
CA CYS A 262 -24.13 11.53 24.30
C CYS A 262 -23.29 10.52 25.10
N GLN A 263 -23.63 9.23 25.04
CA GLN A 263 -22.85 8.18 25.69
C GLN A 263 -21.43 8.07 25.12
N THR A 264 -21.28 8.12 23.78
CA THR A 264 -19.96 8.05 23.13
C THR A 264 -19.11 9.30 23.40
N LEU A 265 -19.72 10.50 23.44
CA LEU A 265 -19.04 11.73 23.88
C LEU A 265 -18.62 11.67 25.35
N LEU A 266 -19.49 11.21 26.24
CA LEU A 266 -19.16 11.04 27.67
C LEU A 266 -18.02 10.04 27.87
N GLN A 267 -18.04 8.91 27.16
CA GLN A 267 -16.96 7.92 27.21
C GLN A 267 -15.63 8.52 26.75
N LEU A 268 -15.63 9.32 25.67
CA LEU A 268 -14.44 10.00 25.19
C LEU A 268 -13.93 11.04 26.20
N GLY A 269 -14.82 11.85 26.78
CA GLY A 269 -14.49 12.90 27.74
C GLY A 269 -14.01 12.38 29.10
N GLN A 270 -14.36 11.14 29.47
CA GLN A 270 -13.91 10.47 30.70
C GLN A 270 -12.67 9.60 30.48
N MET A 271 -12.25 9.39 29.23
CA MET A 271 -11.11 8.54 28.90
C MET A 271 -9.79 9.23 29.31
N ASP A 272 -8.93 8.51 30.04
CA ASP A 272 -7.59 9.01 30.36
C ASP A 272 -6.73 9.01 29.07
N PRO A 273 -6.15 10.16 28.68
CA PRO A 273 -5.25 10.31 27.54
C PRO A 273 -4.07 9.33 27.56
N ASN A 274 -3.63 8.93 28.75
CA ASN A 274 -2.49 8.02 28.95
C ASN A 274 -2.91 6.57 29.12
N THR A 275 -4.16 6.22 28.82
CA THR A 275 -4.57 4.81 28.77
C THR A 275 -3.63 4.04 27.85
N PRO A 276 -2.96 2.99 28.35
CA PRO A 276 -2.04 2.22 27.53
C PRO A 276 -2.84 1.61 26.37
N PRO A 277 -2.32 1.70 25.13
CA PRO A 277 -3.01 1.13 23.99
C PRO A 277 -3.22 -0.36 24.24
N THR A 278 -4.45 -0.83 24.00
CA THR A 278 -4.71 -2.27 23.95
C THR A 278 -3.69 -2.86 22.96
N PRO A 279 -2.92 -3.89 23.33
CA PRO A 279 -1.89 -4.43 22.46
C PRO A 279 -2.55 -4.96 21.19
N ALA A 280 -2.60 -4.12 20.15
CA ALA A 280 -2.97 -4.54 18.82
C ALA A 280 -1.91 -5.56 18.41
N ALA A 281 -2.31 -6.83 18.32
CA ALA A 281 -1.43 -7.89 17.88
C ALA A 281 -0.80 -7.44 16.57
N LYS A 282 0.53 -7.20 16.57
CA LYS A 282 1.26 -6.83 15.36
C LYS A 282 0.86 -7.86 14.31
N PRO A 283 0.22 -7.45 13.22
CA PRO A 283 -0.26 -8.44 12.29
C PRO A 283 1.00 -9.16 11.76
N PRO A 284 0.98 -10.47 11.55
CA PRO A 284 2.22 -11.25 11.32
C PRO A 284 2.91 -10.82 10.02
N SER A 285 4.23 -10.64 10.02
CA SER A 285 4.98 -10.18 8.83
C SER A 285 4.91 -11.15 7.64
N MET A 286 4.58 -12.41 7.94
CA MET A 286 4.43 -13.48 6.99
C MET A 286 3.03 -14.11 7.12
N ALA A 287 2.51 -14.64 6.03
CA ALA A 287 1.24 -15.36 6.02
C ALA A 287 1.28 -16.51 7.04
N ALA A 288 0.20 -16.68 7.80
CA ALA A 288 0.14 -17.69 8.86
C ALA A 288 0.27 -19.13 8.33
N ASP A 289 -0.07 -19.33 7.05
CA ASP A 289 -0.01 -20.61 6.33
C ASP A 289 1.26 -20.77 5.47
N ALA A 290 2.24 -19.86 5.58
CA ALA A 290 3.38 -19.78 4.68
C ALA A 290 4.16 -21.10 4.48
N PHE A 291 4.34 -21.89 5.54
CA PHE A 291 5.04 -23.19 5.48
C PHE A 291 4.12 -24.40 5.43
N THR A 292 2.81 -24.21 5.62
CA THR A 292 1.83 -25.29 5.62
C THR A 292 1.20 -25.45 4.24
N ASN A 293 1.06 -24.35 3.50
CA ASN A 293 0.44 -24.34 2.18
C ASN A 293 1.46 -24.67 1.06
N PRO A 294 1.31 -25.81 0.36
CA PRO A 294 2.24 -26.19 -0.71
C PRO A 294 2.11 -25.31 -1.95
N ASP A 295 1.05 -24.52 -2.10
CA ASP A 295 0.80 -23.73 -3.30
C ASP A 295 1.81 -22.60 -3.48
N TYR A 296 2.33 -22.02 -2.38
CA TYR A 296 3.40 -21.02 -2.43
C TYR A 296 4.70 -21.60 -3.01
N MET A 297 5.04 -22.82 -2.59
CA MET A 297 6.21 -23.53 -3.11
C MET A 297 6.01 -23.94 -4.58
N ARG A 298 4.83 -24.48 -4.92
CA ARG A 298 4.49 -24.83 -6.30
C ARG A 298 4.58 -23.63 -7.24
N TYR A 299 4.13 -22.45 -6.80
CA TYR A 299 4.25 -21.20 -7.55
C TYR A 299 5.71 -20.80 -7.79
N ALA A 300 6.55 -20.83 -6.75
CA ALA A 300 7.96 -20.50 -6.85
C ALA A 300 8.71 -21.46 -7.80
N VAL A 301 8.47 -22.76 -7.67
CA VAL A 301 9.07 -23.80 -8.52
C VAL A 301 8.59 -23.68 -9.98
N LYS A 302 7.30 -23.42 -10.23
CA LYS A 302 6.78 -23.20 -11.59
C LYS A 302 7.47 -22.00 -12.27
N THR A 303 7.65 -20.91 -11.54
CA THR A 303 8.33 -19.71 -12.07
C THR A 303 9.80 -20.02 -12.39
N LEU A 304 10.48 -20.74 -11.49
CA LEU A 304 11.85 -21.18 -11.72
C LEU A 304 11.95 -22.09 -12.96
N LEU A 305 11.09 -23.11 -13.08
CA LEU A 305 11.08 -24.02 -14.23
C LEU A 305 10.86 -23.27 -15.54
N ALA A 306 9.92 -22.31 -15.57
CA ALA A 306 9.70 -21.48 -16.75
C ALA A 306 10.94 -20.66 -17.14
N CYS A 307 11.64 -20.08 -16.16
CA CYS A 307 12.90 -19.37 -16.38
C CYS A 307 14.03 -20.30 -16.86
N LEU A 308 14.12 -21.50 -16.29
CA LEU A 308 15.11 -22.51 -16.70
C LEU A 308 14.86 -22.96 -18.13
N ILE A 309 13.62 -23.26 -18.51
CA ILE A 309 13.26 -23.64 -19.90
C ILE A 309 13.65 -22.52 -20.87
N CYS A 310 13.38 -21.26 -20.51
CA CYS A 310 13.78 -20.11 -21.30
C CYS A 310 15.31 -19.99 -21.42
N TYR A 311 16.04 -20.20 -20.31
CA TYR A 311 17.51 -20.25 -20.30
C TYR A 311 18.04 -21.26 -21.30
N THR A 312 17.58 -22.51 -21.21
CA THR A 312 18.08 -23.60 -22.06
C THR A 312 17.76 -23.34 -23.53
N PHE A 313 16.57 -22.76 -23.81
CA PHE A 313 16.15 -22.48 -25.17
C PHE A 313 17.02 -21.42 -25.84
N TYR A 314 17.22 -20.24 -25.23
CA TYR A 314 18.03 -19.21 -25.90
C TYR A 314 19.51 -19.58 -25.91
N SER A 315 20.02 -20.26 -24.86
CA SER A 315 21.42 -20.69 -24.81
C SER A 315 21.70 -21.79 -25.84
N GLY A 316 20.70 -22.62 -26.18
CA GLY A 316 20.84 -23.65 -27.21
C GLY A 316 20.69 -23.15 -28.64
N VAL A 317 20.09 -21.97 -28.84
CA VAL A 317 19.87 -21.35 -30.17
C VAL A 317 20.91 -20.24 -30.44
N ASP A 318 21.83 -19.98 -29.50
CA ASP A 318 22.80 -18.88 -29.52
C ASP A 318 22.17 -17.51 -29.86
N TRP A 319 20.92 -17.33 -29.41
CA TRP A 319 20.16 -16.11 -29.68
C TRP A 319 20.34 -15.11 -28.54
N GLU A 320 21.52 -14.48 -28.50
CA GLU A 320 21.95 -13.49 -27.49
C GLU A 320 20.94 -12.35 -27.26
N GLY A 321 20.13 -11.99 -28.27
CA GLY A 321 19.10 -10.95 -28.16
C GLY A 321 17.87 -11.28 -27.29
N ILE A 322 17.59 -12.55 -26.96
CA ILE A 322 16.34 -12.98 -26.31
C ILE A 322 16.48 -13.17 -24.78
N HIS A 323 17.64 -12.93 -24.17
CA HIS A 323 17.88 -13.11 -22.72
C HIS A 323 16.82 -12.47 -21.79
N THR A 324 16.15 -11.43 -22.24
CA THR A 324 15.01 -10.77 -21.58
C THR A 324 13.75 -11.64 -21.43
N CYS A 325 13.68 -12.81 -22.07
CA CYS A 325 12.60 -13.77 -21.93
C CYS A 325 12.46 -14.29 -20.48
N MET A 326 13.57 -14.44 -19.76
CA MET A 326 13.54 -14.82 -18.33
C MET A 326 12.92 -13.75 -17.45
N LEU A 327 13.30 -12.50 -17.69
CA LEU A 327 12.74 -11.34 -17.02
C LEU A 327 11.23 -11.25 -17.29
N THR A 328 10.80 -11.59 -18.49
CA THR A 328 9.38 -11.69 -18.84
C THR A 328 8.66 -12.78 -18.03
N CYS A 329 9.25 -13.95 -17.87
CA CYS A 329 8.65 -15.04 -17.07
C CYS A 329 8.49 -14.66 -15.60
N VAL A 330 9.44 -13.92 -15.00
CA VAL A 330 9.27 -13.36 -13.65
C VAL A 330 8.19 -12.29 -13.61
N ILE A 331 8.19 -11.35 -14.56
CA ILE A 331 7.20 -10.25 -14.58
C ILE A 331 5.77 -10.77 -14.69
N VAL A 332 5.55 -11.77 -15.54
CA VAL A 332 4.23 -12.40 -15.73
C VAL A 332 3.78 -13.19 -14.51
N ALA A 333 4.71 -13.70 -13.70
CA ALA A 333 4.36 -14.41 -12.47
C ALA A 333 3.70 -13.49 -11.42
N ASN A 334 3.95 -12.17 -11.46
CA ASN A 334 3.40 -11.23 -10.49
C ASN A 334 1.84 -11.11 -10.60
N PRO A 335 1.09 -11.51 -9.56
CA PRO A 335 -0.38 -11.45 -9.58
C PRO A 335 -0.93 -10.03 -9.74
N ASN A 336 -0.23 -9.00 -9.23
CA ASN A 336 -0.67 -7.60 -9.33
C ASN A 336 -0.56 -7.04 -10.76
N VAL A 337 0.31 -7.62 -11.59
CA VAL A 337 0.47 -7.23 -13.00
C VAL A 337 -0.68 -7.82 -13.84
N GLY A 338 -1.19 -9.00 -13.47
CA GLY A 338 -2.30 -9.67 -14.18
C GLY A 338 -3.61 -8.88 -14.22
N SER A 339 -3.98 -8.19 -13.13
CA SER A 339 -5.19 -7.34 -13.10
C SER A 339 -5.02 -6.03 -13.90
N SER A 340 -3.79 -5.52 -13.98
CA SER A 340 -3.43 -4.40 -14.85
C SER A 340 -3.32 -4.82 -16.33
N TYR A 341 -3.03 -6.10 -16.60
CA TYR A 341 -2.88 -6.63 -17.96
C TYR A 341 -4.22 -6.76 -18.69
N GLN A 342 -5.35 -7.01 -18.00
CA GLN A 342 -6.68 -6.88 -18.64
C GLN A 342 -6.89 -5.47 -19.19
N LYS A 343 -6.47 -4.44 -18.45
CA LYS A 343 -6.54 -3.03 -18.90
C LYS A 343 -5.53 -2.69 -20.00
N MET A 344 -4.38 -3.37 -20.04
CA MET A 344 -3.33 -3.15 -21.05
C MET A 344 -3.57 -3.93 -22.36
N VAL A 345 -4.10 -5.16 -22.27
CA VAL A 345 -4.54 -5.97 -23.42
C VAL A 345 -5.70 -5.29 -24.15
N LEU A 346 -6.60 -4.61 -23.44
CA LEU A 346 -7.63 -3.78 -24.06
C LEU A 346 -7.03 -2.60 -24.87
N ARG A 347 -5.85 -2.09 -24.51
CA ARG A 347 -5.12 -1.06 -25.28
C ARG A 347 -4.33 -1.65 -26.46
N PHE A 348 -3.79 -2.87 -26.34
CA PHE A 348 -3.06 -3.55 -27.41
C PHE A 348 -3.97 -4.25 -28.43
N GLY A 349 -5.14 -4.72 -28.00
CA GLY A 349 -6.18 -5.28 -28.88
C GLY A 349 -6.75 -4.24 -29.85
N GLY A 350 -6.73 -2.95 -29.49
CA GLY A 350 -7.06 -1.85 -30.41
C GLY A 350 -5.95 -1.52 -31.42
N GLY A 351 -4.70 -1.91 -31.15
CA GLY A 351 -3.54 -1.65 -32.02
C GLY A 351 -3.33 -2.69 -33.13
N LEU A 352 -3.84 -3.92 -32.96
CA LEU A 352 -3.73 -4.99 -33.96
C LEU A 352 -4.60 -4.78 -35.21
N LEU A 353 -5.48 -3.77 -35.21
CA LEU A 353 -6.25 -3.37 -36.39
C LEU A 353 -5.55 -2.30 -37.25
N ARG A 354 -4.36 -1.80 -36.87
CA ARG A 354 -3.58 -0.88 -37.71
C ARG A 354 -2.34 -1.58 -38.27
N ARG A 355 -2.59 -2.22 -39.41
CA ARG A 355 -1.64 -2.74 -40.39
C ARG A 355 -0.66 -1.63 -40.82
N ASP A 356 0.64 -1.83 -40.61
CA ASP A 356 1.69 -1.50 -41.58
C ASP A 356 3.07 -2.09 -41.19
N SER A 357 3.79 -2.50 -42.23
CA SER A 357 4.88 -3.47 -42.25
C SER A 357 6.26 -2.89 -41.88
N GLY A 358 7.08 -3.68 -41.18
CA GLY A 358 8.55 -3.47 -41.14
C GLY A 358 9.26 -3.83 -39.82
N ALA A 359 8.61 -3.67 -38.67
CA ALA A 359 9.23 -3.90 -37.35
C ALA A 359 8.83 -5.25 -36.69
N VAL A 360 8.19 -6.13 -37.45
CA VAL A 360 7.50 -7.32 -36.93
C VAL A 360 8.48 -8.42 -36.51
N ILE A 361 9.65 -8.58 -37.13
CA ILE A 361 10.49 -9.76 -36.84
C ILE A 361 11.15 -9.70 -35.44
N HIS A 362 11.50 -8.50 -34.95
CA HIS A 362 12.09 -8.34 -33.62
C HIS A 362 11.05 -8.35 -32.48
N ALA A 363 9.84 -7.83 -32.73
CA ALA A 363 8.73 -7.85 -31.77
C ALA A 363 8.06 -9.23 -31.67
N THR A 364 8.02 -10.01 -32.75
CA THR A 364 7.35 -11.32 -32.77
C THR A 364 8.15 -12.38 -32.02
N GLY A 365 9.48 -12.28 -31.93
CA GLY A 365 10.31 -13.19 -31.13
C GLY A 365 10.06 -13.07 -29.62
N HIS A 366 10.00 -11.84 -29.10
CA HIS A 366 9.61 -11.57 -27.71
C HIS A 366 8.14 -11.91 -27.42
N ALA A 367 7.24 -11.64 -28.39
CA ALA A 367 5.82 -11.94 -28.24
C ALA A 367 5.53 -13.44 -28.23
N LEU A 368 6.21 -14.23 -29.09
CA LEU A 368 6.11 -15.69 -29.08
C LEU A 368 6.70 -16.28 -27.80
N ALA A 369 7.88 -15.85 -27.34
CA ALA A 369 8.47 -16.30 -26.08
C ALA A 369 7.57 -15.97 -24.87
N GLY A 370 6.96 -14.77 -24.85
CA GLY A 370 5.98 -14.39 -23.84
C GLY A 370 4.70 -15.21 -23.90
N GLN A 371 4.21 -15.58 -25.09
CA GLN A 371 2.99 -16.38 -25.27
C GLN A 371 3.22 -17.86 -24.94
N TYR A 372 4.38 -18.44 -25.26
CA TYR A 372 4.79 -19.79 -24.83
C TYR A 372 5.07 -19.87 -23.33
N CYS A 373 5.75 -18.88 -22.73
CA CYS A 373 5.94 -18.82 -21.27
C CYS A 373 4.58 -18.66 -20.55
N ARG A 374 3.62 -17.95 -21.15
CA ARG A 374 2.25 -17.81 -20.63
C ARG A 374 1.43 -19.10 -20.77
N ILE A 375 1.59 -19.89 -21.83
CA ILE A 375 0.97 -21.23 -21.91
C ILE A 375 1.59 -22.16 -20.86
N ALA A 376 2.91 -22.13 -20.65
CA ALA A 376 3.56 -22.95 -19.62
C ALA A 376 3.20 -22.54 -18.17
N VAL A 377 2.98 -21.24 -17.91
CA VAL A 377 2.67 -20.72 -16.57
C VAL A 377 1.16 -20.66 -16.28
N CYS A 378 0.30 -20.41 -17.28
CA CYS A 378 -1.15 -20.29 -17.13
C CYS A 378 -1.94 -21.57 -17.44
N ALA A 379 -1.39 -22.58 -18.13
CA ALA A 379 -2.12 -23.83 -18.42
C ALA A 379 -2.41 -24.70 -17.17
N GLY A 380 -2.13 -24.21 -15.96
CA GLY A 380 -2.51 -24.86 -14.71
C GLY A 380 -2.93 -23.88 -13.61
N THR A 381 -3.41 -22.68 -13.97
CA THR A 381 -4.00 -21.71 -13.04
C THR A 381 -5.52 -21.81 -13.02
N ASP A 382 -6.06 -22.99 -12.73
CA ASP A 382 -7.41 -23.10 -12.17
C ASP A 382 -7.27 -23.07 -10.64
N PHE A 383 -7.12 -21.85 -10.09
CA PHE A 383 -7.30 -21.63 -8.67
C PHE A 383 -8.33 -20.52 -8.48
N PRO A 384 -9.32 -20.72 -7.59
CA PRO A 384 -10.35 -19.74 -7.34
C PRO A 384 -9.67 -18.48 -6.80
N VAL A 385 -9.98 -17.35 -7.43
CA VAL A 385 -9.60 -16.03 -6.97
C VAL A 385 -10.28 -15.81 -5.61
N GLY A 386 -9.64 -16.26 -4.54
CA GLY A 386 -9.91 -15.82 -3.19
C GLY A 386 -9.57 -14.34 -3.16
N ARG A 387 -10.62 -13.53 -3.08
CA ARG A 387 -10.63 -12.07 -2.98
C ARG A 387 -9.59 -11.62 -1.93
N MET A 388 -8.37 -11.30 -2.36
CA MET A 388 -7.47 -10.46 -1.60
C MET A 388 -8.02 -9.05 -1.71
N ASP A 389 -8.68 -8.60 -0.66
CA ASP A 389 -9.23 -7.25 -0.57
C ASP A 389 -8.12 -6.23 -0.79
N CYS A 390 -8.37 -5.29 -1.69
CA CYS A 390 -7.53 -4.12 -2.03
C CYS A 390 -7.24 -3.17 -0.86
N HIS A 391 -7.53 -3.56 0.38
CA HIS A 391 -7.42 -2.74 1.59
C HIS A 391 -6.12 -2.94 2.39
N GLN A 392 -5.16 -3.73 1.91
CA GLN A 392 -3.85 -3.89 2.57
C GLN A 392 -2.64 -3.46 1.71
N LEU A 393 -2.80 -2.38 0.94
CA LEU A 393 -1.68 -1.58 0.44
C LEU A 393 -1.44 -0.39 1.36
#